data_AF-A0A6G3XT20-F1
#
_entry.id   AF-A0A6G3XT20-F1
#
_cell.length_a   1.000
_cell.length_b   1.000
_cell.length_c   1.000
_cell.angle_alpha   90.00
_cell.angle_beta   90.00
_cell.angle_gamma   90.00
#
_symmetry.space_group_name_H-M   'P 1'
#
loop_
_entity.id
_entity.type
_entity.pdbx_description
1 polymer ?
#
loop_
_entity_poly.entity_id
_entity_poly.type
_entity_poly.pdbx_seq_one_letter_code
_entity_poly.pdbx_strand_id
1 'polypeptide(L)'
;QRRRFPGLSSRAYEHPADRSALVALRKLTGFDTVFKALSGLLPERSLRLLFLSDSVRVSDAQFAHLNDMLRDACYILDLEKVPP
;
A
#
# COMPACT_ATOMS: atom_id res chain seq x y z
N GLN A 1 -2.51 26.33 7.61
CA GLN A 1 -1.88 26.67 6.30
C GLN A 1 -1.20 25.42 5.77
N ARG A 2 -1.42 25.02 4.51
CA ARG A 2 -0.74 23.85 3.91
C ARG A 2 0.74 24.19 3.70
N ARG A 3 1.65 23.29 4.05
CA ARG A 3 3.11 23.47 3.92
C ARG A 3 3.68 22.31 3.11
N ARG A 4 4.43 22.63 2.06
CA ARG A 4 5.11 21.63 1.22
C ARG A 4 6.42 21.19 1.87
N PHE A 5 6.78 19.92 1.71
CA PHE A 5 7.99 19.31 2.23
C PHE A 5 8.84 18.76 1.07
N PRO A 6 9.55 19.61 0.32
CA PRO A 6 10.38 19.17 -0.80
C PRO A 6 11.60 18.35 -0.33
N GLY A 7 11.99 17.33 -1.09
CA GLY A 7 13.15 16.46 -0.81
C GLY A 7 12.95 15.42 0.30
N LEU A 8 11.69 15.23 0.68
CA LEU A 8 11.28 14.35 1.76
C LEU A 8 11.35 12.90 1.30
N SER A 9 12.36 12.17 1.79
CA SER A 9 12.50 10.75 1.47
C SER A 9 11.28 9.97 1.97
N SER A 10 10.79 9.00 1.18
CA SER A 10 9.77 8.04 1.62
C SER A 10 10.13 7.34 2.94
N ARG A 11 11.43 7.24 3.27
CA ARG A 11 11.93 6.68 4.53
C ARG A 11 11.66 7.55 5.75
N ALA A 12 11.30 8.82 5.57
CA ALA A 12 11.02 9.76 6.66
C ALA A 12 9.70 9.43 7.38
N TYR A 13 8.79 8.68 6.73
CA TYR A 13 7.50 8.28 7.31
C TYR A 13 7.36 6.78 7.58
N GLU A 14 8.36 5.97 7.21
CA GLU A 14 8.37 4.55 7.54
C GLU A 14 8.42 4.36 9.05
N HIS A 15 7.50 3.57 9.60
CA HIS A 15 7.53 3.25 11.02
C HIS A 15 8.76 2.36 11.33
N PRO A 16 9.54 2.61 12.40
CA PRO A 16 10.73 1.83 12.70
C PRO A 16 10.47 0.32 12.84
N ALA A 17 9.28 -0.07 13.30
CA ALA A 17 8.89 -1.46 13.45
C ALA A 17 8.61 -2.18 12.11
N ASP A 18 8.34 -1.45 11.03
CA ASP A 18 8.10 -2.07 9.72
C ASP A 18 9.38 -2.72 9.19
N ARG A 19 10.54 -2.12 9.50
CA ARG A 19 11.85 -2.67 9.13
C ARG A 19 12.18 -3.95 9.91
N SER A 20 11.87 -4.00 11.20
CA SER A 20 12.12 -5.20 12.02
C SER A 20 11.18 -6.35 11.66
N ALA A 21 9.92 -6.04 11.33
CA ALA A 21 8.96 -7.02 10.81
C ALA A 21 9.43 -7.62 9.48
N LEU A 22 9.88 -6.78 8.53
CA LEU A 22 10.41 -7.25 7.24
C LEU A 22 11.67 -8.12 7.40
N VAL A 23 12.56 -7.78 8.33
CA VAL A 23 13.77 -8.58 8.60
C VAL A 23 13.41 -9.91 9.29
N ALA A 24 12.43 -9.92 10.19
CA ALA A 24 11.95 -11.15 10.83
C ALA A 24 11.29 -12.10 9.82
N LEU A 25 10.47 -11.56 8.91
CA LEU A 25 9.88 -12.34 7.81
C LEU A 25 10.96 -12.97 6.92
N ARG A 26 12.05 -12.24 6.63
CA ARG A 26 13.15 -12.73 5.79
C ARG A 26 14.02 -13.81 6.45
N LYS A 27 13.97 -13.92 7.79
CA LYS A 27 14.74 -14.89 8.58
C LYS A 27 14.00 -16.22 8.81
N LEU A 28 12.72 -16.32 8.42
CA LEU A 28 11.96 -17.57 8.52
C LEU A 28 12.42 -18.56 7.44
N THR A 29 13.29 -19.49 7.82
CA THR A 29 13.60 -20.68 7.02
C THR A 29 12.36 -21.58 6.92
N GLY A 30 11.98 -21.96 5.70
CA GLY A 30 10.76 -22.75 5.46
C GLY A 30 9.48 -21.92 5.28
N PHE A 31 9.60 -20.60 5.13
CA PHE A 31 8.48 -19.70 4.81
C PHE A 31 7.66 -20.19 3.61
N ASP A 32 8.31 -20.70 2.55
CA ASP A 32 7.63 -21.19 1.35
C ASP A 32 6.63 -22.32 1.63
N THR A 33 6.96 -23.24 2.54
CA THR A 33 6.10 -24.39 2.86
C THR A 33 4.87 -23.97 3.66
N VAL A 34 5.06 -23.08 4.65
CA VAL A 34 3.95 -22.53 5.46
C VAL A 34 3.07 -21.64 4.58
N PHE A 35 3.68 -20.80 3.75
CA PHE A 35 2.98 -19.94 2.81
C PHE A 35 2.17 -20.76 1.80
N LYS A 36 2.73 -21.87 1.28
CA LYS A 36 2.02 -22.77 0.35
C LYS A 36 0.85 -23.49 1.01
N ALA A 37 1.01 -23.94 2.26
CA ALA A 37 -0.08 -24.57 3.02
C ALA A 37 -1.22 -23.58 3.31
N LEU A 38 -0.89 -22.36 3.75
CA LEU A 38 -1.87 -21.29 3.98
C LEU A 38 -2.54 -20.85 2.68
N SER A 39 -1.78 -20.70 1.59
CA SER A 39 -2.31 -20.33 0.28
C SER A 39 -3.27 -21.38 -0.27
N GLY A 40 -3.03 -22.68 0.00
CA GLY A 40 -3.95 -23.75 -0.38
C GLY A 40 -5.26 -23.79 0.43
N LEU A 41 -5.29 -23.16 1.61
CA LEU A 41 -6.47 -23.02 2.46
C LEU A 41 -7.28 -21.76 2.16
N LEU A 42 -6.70 -20.81 1.43
CA LEU A 42 -7.37 -19.56 1.05
C LEU A 42 -8.24 -19.80 -0.19
N PRO A 43 -9.56 -19.54 -0.12
CA PRO A 43 -10.42 -19.58 -1.30
C PRO A 43 -10.12 -18.36 -2.19
N GLU A 44 -9.09 -18.47 -3.04
CA GLU A 44 -8.59 -17.39 -3.90
C GLU A 44 -9.70 -16.71 -4.71
N ARG A 45 -10.69 -17.48 -5.18
CA ARG A 45 -11.82 -16.95 -5.96
C ARG A 45 -12.74 -16.06 -5.13
N SER A 46 -13.09 -16.47 -3.91
CA SER A 46 -13.95 -15.64 -3.05
C SER A 46 -13.20 -14.40 -2.56
N LEU A 47 -11.89 -14.53 -2.31
CA LEU A 47 -11.05 -13.40 -1.93
C LEU A 47 -10.92 -12.40 -3.10
N ARG A 48 -10.71 -12.89 -4.33
CA ARG A 48 -10.70 -12.05 -5.54
C ARG A 48 -12.04 -11.35 -5.75
N LEU A 49 -13.15 -12.04 -5.55
CA LEU A 49 -14.49 -11.46 -5.65
C LEU A 49 -14.72 -10.40 -4.57
N LEU A 50 -14.32 -10.67 -3.33
CA LEU A 50 -14.40 -9.70 -2.24
C LEU A 50 -13.61 -8.44 -2.57
N PHE A 51 -12.36 -8.59 -3.01
CA PHE A 51 -11.55 -7.44 -3.44
C PHE A 51 -12.17 -6.73 -4.64
N LEU A 52 -12.70 -7.44 -5.63
CA LEU A 52 -13.35 -6.82 -6.78
C LEU A 52 -14.59 -6.03 -6.37
N SER A 53 -15.42 -6.59 -5.47
CA SER A 53 -16.64 -5.93 -5.00
C SER A 53 -16.36 -4.72 -4.12
N ASP A 54 -15.28 -4.76 -3.35
CA ASP A 54 -14.92 -3.71 -2.38
C ASP A 54 -13.98 -2.66 -3.01
N SER A 55 -13.30 -3.00 -4.11
CA SER A 55 -12.42 -2.07 -4.82
C SER A 55 -13.23 -1.06 -5.61
N VAL A 56 -13.03 0.21 -5.29
CA VAL A 56 -13.58 1.32 -6.05
C VAL A 56 -12.44 2.08 -6.70
N ARG A 57 -12.53 2.30 -8.01
CA ARG A 57 -11.52 3.05 -8.76
C ARG A 57 -11.69 4.54 -8.48
N VAL A 58 -10.66 5.17 -7.93
CA VAL A 58 -10.56 6.62 -7.79
C VAL A 58 -9.81 7.17 -9.01
N SER A 59 -10.40 8.15 -9.69
CA SER A 59 -9.82 8.79 -10.87
C SER A 59 -10.46 10.17 -11.09
N ASP A 60 -10.01 10.89 -12.11
CA ASP A 60 -10.64 12.16 -12.50
C ASP A 60 -12.11 11.99 -12.90
N ALA A 61 -12.48 10.84 -13.46
CA ALA A 61 -13.84 10.54 -13.86
C ALA A 61 -14.69 9.90 -12.74
N GLN A 62 -14.09 9.44 -11.65
CA GLN A 62 -14.77 8.72 -10.56
C GLN A 62 -14.16 9.14 -9.22
N PHE A 63 -14.94 9.78 -8.34
CA PHE A 63 -14.45 10.33 -7.06
C PHE A 63 -13.36 11.41 -7.24
N ALA A 64 -13.58 12.35 -8.16
CA ALA A 64 -12.63 13.42 -8.49
C ALA A 64 -12.10 14.18 -7.25
N HIS A 65 -12.96 14.46 -6.27
CA HIS A 65 -12.56 15.12 -5.03
C HIS A 65 -11.56 14.29 -4.19
N LEU A 66 -11.74 12.96 -4.11
CA LEU A 66 -10.79 12.09 -3.44
C LEU A 66 -9.48 11.99 -4.22
N ASN A 67 -9.56 11.96 -5.55
CA ASN A 67 -8.39 11.97 -6.42
C ASN A 67 -7.56 13.25 -6.23
N ASP A 68 -8.22 14.41 -6.12
CA ASP A 68 -7.57 15.70 -5.87
C ASP A 68 -6.93 15.75 -4.49
N MET A 69 -7.61 15.22 -3.46
CA MET A 69 -7.02 15.08 -2.12
C MET A 69 -5.77 14.19 -2.13
N LEU A 70 -5.80 13.06 -2.85
CA LEU A 70 -4.65 12.18 -3.00
C LEU A 70 -3.47 12.89 -3.69
N ARG A 71 -3.74 13.60 -4.77
CA ARG A 71 -2.72 14.36 -5.51
C ARG A 71 -2.12 15.50 -4.69
N ASP A 72 -2.96 16.23 -3.95
CA ASP A 72 -2.51 17.30 -3.06
C ASP A 72 -1.61 16.75 -1.94
N ALA A 73 -1.96 15.60 -1.35
CA ALA A 73 -1.10 14.92 -0.39
C ALA A 73 0.23 14.50 -1.01
N CYS A 74 0.21 13.92 -2.22
CA CYS A 74 1.43 13.54 -2.94
C CYS A 74 2.32 14.74 -3.23
N TYR A 75 1.73 15.85 -3.65
CA TYR A 75 2.45 17.11 -3.91
C TYR A 75 3.05 17.70 -2.63
N ILE A 76 2.31 17.67 -1.52
CA ILE A 76 2.77 18.16 -0.21
C ILE A 76 3.96 17.34 0.30
N LEU A 77 3.89 16.02 0.14
CA LEU A 77 4.92 15.07 0.59
C LEU A 77 6.05 14.85 -0.41
N ASP A 78 6.02 15.55 -1.55
CA ASP A 78 7.01 15.45 -2.62
C ASP A 78 7.23 14.01 -3.13
N LEU A 79 6.13 13.26 -3.24
CA LEU A 79 6.12 11.91 -3.82
C LEU A 79 6.38 11.98 -5.33
N GLU A 80 7.43 11.30 -5.80
CA GLU A 80 7.84 11.28 -7.21
C GLU A 80 6.79 10.65 -8.13
N LYS A 81 6.00 9.69 -7.61
CA LYS A 81 4.92 9.02 -8.33
C LYS A 81 3.68 8.90 -7.46
N VAL A 82 2.53 9.28 -8.01
CA VAL A 82 1.23 9.06 -7.38
C VAL A 82 0.90 7.55 -7.48
N PRO A 83 0.57 6.89 -6.35
CA PRO A 83 0.18 5.48 -6.37
C PRO A 83 -1.15 5.27 -7.13
N PRO A 84 -1.30 4.11 -7.80
CA PRO A 84 -2.46 3.79 -8.64
C PRO A 84 -3.74 3.49 -7.86
#